data_AF-A0A9X2WTX1-F1
#
_entry.id   AF-A0A9X2WTX1-F1
#
_cell.length_a   1.000
_cell.length_b   1.000
_cell.length_c   1.000
_cell.angle_alpha   90.00
_cell.angle_beta   90.00
_cell.angle_gamma   90.00
#
_symmetry.space_group_name_H-M   'P 1'
#
loop_
_entity.id
_entity.type
_entity.pdbx_description
1 polymer ?
#
loop_
_entity_poly.entity_id
_entity_poly.type
_entity_poly.pdbx_seq_one_letter_code
_entity_poly.pdbx_strand_id
1 'polypeptide(L)'
;MSKNIGLNAIEMSYLRQSLSLSAAQVGTLTNHSEADVLAWESGEQAAPELAQKKLLDIDDIIEMQVLNTCDGIEELFKKEPKRHLAFVVYPTQAIYTQYNPEFLSSLPFTELYNTAAWRIKKECKLVLEVDVSLIALDVEAYKAFREPTKMSESRESRAKWAATQL
;
A
#
# COMPACT_ATOMS: atom_id res chain seq x y z
N MET A 1 30.06 13.84 5.15
CA MET A 1 28.80 13.79 4.39
C MET A 1 29.00 12.77 3.29
N SER A 2 28.33 11.61 3.35
CA SER A 2 28.35 10.64 2.25
C SER A 2 27.81 11.32 1.00
N LYS A 3 28.49 11.17 -0.14
CA LYS A 3 27.91 11.58 -1.42
C LYS A 3 26.66 10.72 -1.61
N ASN A 4 25.47 11.33 -1.66
CA ASN A 4 24.28 10.61 -2.09
C ASN A 4 24.53 10.16 -3.52
N ILE A 5 24.64 8.84 -3.72
CA ILE A 5 24.75 8.25 -5.04
C ILE A 5 23.31 8.18 -5.56
N GLY A 6 23.03 8.87 -6.66
CA GLY A 6 21.71 8.80 -7.31
C GLY A 6 21.43 7.40 -7.83
N LEU A 7 20.15 7.07 -7.96
CA LEU A 7 19.69 5.78 -8.49
C LEU A 7 20.02 5.66 -9.98
N ASN A 8 20.61 4.54 -10.36
CA ASN A 8 20.85 4.18 -11.75
C ASN A 8 19.58 3.59 -12.41
N ALA A 9 19.68 3.27 -13.70
CA ALA A 9 18.56 2.77 -14.49
C ALA A 9 17.90 1.50 -13.92
N ILE A 10 18.72 0.51 -13.53
CA ILE A 10 18.20 -0.76 -13.01
C ILE A 10 17.58 -0.58 -11.61
N GLU A 11 18.18 0.28 -10.78
CA GLU A 11 17.64 0.63 -9.46
C GLU A 11 16.29 1.34 -9.58
N MET A 12 16.16 2.31 -10.49
CA MET A 12 14.88 2.98 -10.76
C MET A 12 13.81 2.01 -11.24
N SER A 13 14.17 1.10 -12.16
CA SER A 13 13.21 0.13 -12.69
C SER A 13 12.73 -0.84 -11.61
N TYR A 14 13.62 -1.32 -10.74
CA TYR A 14 13.25 -2.25 -9.68
C TYR A 14 12.56 -1.56 -8.50
N LEU A 15 12.87 -0.29 -8.22
CA LEU A 15 12.12 0.53 -7.27
C LEU A 15 10.67 0.73 -7.74
N ARG A 16 10.46 1.04 -9.03
CA ARG A 16 9.10 1.09 -9.59
C ARG A 16 8.36 -0.23 -9.43
N GLN A 17 9.02 -1.34 -9.75
CA GLN A 17 8.42 -2.67 -9.67
C GLN A 17 8.14 -3.10 -8.23
N SER A 18 8.98 -2.75 -7.26
CA SER A 18 8.74 -3.05 -5.84
C SER A 18 7.56 -2.28 -5.25
N LEU A 19 7.20 -1.15 -5.87
CA LEU A 19 6.02 -0.34 -5.58
C LEU A 19 4.77 -0.78 -6.38
N SER A 20 4.89 -1.85 -7.18
CA SER A 20 3.82 -2.38 -8.04
C SER A 20 3.27 -1.37 -9.05
N LEU A 21 4.10 -0.42 -9.52
CA LEU A 21 3.67 0.65 -10.41
C LEU A 21 4.01 0.37 -11.88
N SER A 22 3.15 0.83 -12.78
CA SER A 22 3.48 0.98 -14.20
C SER A 22 4.34 2.22 -14.45
N ALA A 23 5.02 2.27 -15.60
CA ALA A 23 5.79 3.46 -16.00
C ALA A 23 4.89 4.70 -16.13
N ALA A 24 3.66 4.55 -16.66
CA ALA A 24 2.67 5.62 -16.72
C ALA A 24 2.26 6.16 -15.33
N GLN A 25 2.12 5.29 -14.33
CA GLN A 25 1.81 5.72 -12.95
C GLN A 25 2.97 6.49 -12.34
N VAL A 26 4.21 6.07 -12.57
CA VAL A 26 5.40 6.84 -12.15
C VAL A 26 5.45 8.19 -12.84
N GLY A 27 5.13 8.26 -14.13
CA GLY A 27 5.03 9.53 -14.85
C GLY A 27 4.02 10.47 -14.19
N THR A 28 2.86 9.95 -13.80
CA THR A 28 1.84 10.73 -13.07
C THR A 28 2.35 11.22 -11.70
N LEU A 29 3.02 10.36 -10.92
CA LEU A 29 3.55 10.71 -9.59
C LEU A 29 4.66 11.76 -9.62
N THR A 30 5.46 11.72 -10.68
CA THR A 30 6.70 12.51 -10.80
C THR A 30 6.54 13.69 -11.76
N ASN A 31 5.37 13.85 -12.39
CA ASN A 31 5.07 14.88 -13.39
C ASN A 31 5.96 14.79 -14.65
N HIS A 32 6.08 13.57 -15.18
CA HIS A 32 6.81 13.23 -16.40
C HIS A 32 5.96 12.35 -17.32
N SER A 33 6.38 12.20 -18.59
CA SER A 33 5.70 11.27 -19.50
C SER A 33 6.11 9.82 -19.22
N GLU A 34 5.29 8.86 -19.62
CA GLU A 34 5.66 7.44 -19.58
C GLU A 34 6.95 7.15 -20.38
N ALA A 35 7.13 7.84 -21.52
CA ALA A 35 8.32 7.71 -22.35
C ALA A 35 9.59 8.17 -21.61
N ASP A 36 9.51 9.25 -20.84
CA ASP A 36 10.65 9.71 -20.03
C ASP A 36 11.03 8.65 -18.99
N VAL A 37 10.05 8.07 -18.29
CA VAL A 37 10.29 7.03 -17.28
C VAL A 37 10.99 5.82 -17.90
N LEU A 38 10.52 5.37 -19.08
CA LEU A 38 11.14 4.25 -19.79
C LEU A 38 12.58 4.58 -20.24
N ALA A 39 12.86 5.82 -20.66
CA ALA A 39 14.21 6.26 -21.01
C ALA A 39 15.17 6.28 -19.80
N TRP A 40 14.66 6.56 -18.60
CA TRP A 40 15.46 6.47 -17.37
C TRP A 40 15.80 5.02 -17.02
N GLU A 41 14.84 4.12 -17.20
CA GLU A 41 14.98 2.70 -16.89
C GLU A 41 15.82 1.92 -17.92
N SER A 42 15.91 2.41 -19.16
CA SER A 42 16.82 1.87 -20.19
C SER A 42 18.25 2.40 -20.06
N GLY A 43 18.47 3.44 -19.25
CA GLY A 43 19.76 4.12 -19.11
C GLY A 43 20.08 5.11 -20.22
N GLU A 44 19.11 5.43 -21.09
CA GLU A 44 19.25 6.49 -22.10
C GLU A 44 19.37 7.88 -21.45
N GLN A 45 18.73 8.08 -20.30
CA GLN A 45 18.79 9.31 -19.52
C GLN A 45 18.86 9.00 -18.02
N ALA A 46 19.35 9.95 -17.21
CA ALA A 46 19.28 9.82 -15.76
C ALA A 46 17.91 10.29 -15.25
N ALA A 47 17.32 9.55 -14.30
CA ALA A 47 16.11 9.99 -13.64
C ALA A 47 16.34 11.32 -12.87
N PRO A 48 15.46 12.31 -12.97
CA PRO A 48 15.56 13.55 -12.20
C PRO A 48 15.60 13.30 -10.70
N GLU A 49 16.40 14.08 -9.95
CA GLU A 49 16.56 13.90 -8.50
C GLU A 49 15.23 13.94 -7.74
N LEU A 50 14.31 14.83 -8.14
CA LEU A 50 12.97 14.92 -7.55
C LEU A 50 12.11 13.68 -7.82
N ALA A 51 12.26 13.03 -8.99
CA ALA A 51 11.57 11.80 -9.32
C ALA A 51 12.10 10.62 -8.47
N GLN A 52 13.42 10.52 -8.34
CA GLN A 52 14.06 9.53 -7.45
C GLN A 52 13.58 9.72 -6.00
N LYS A 53 13.66 10.96 -5.50
CA LYS A 53 13.20 11.30 -4.15
C LYS A 53 11.73 10.95 -3.95
N LYS A 54 10.87 11.24 -4.92
CA LYS A 54 9.43 10.96 -4.80
C LYS A 54 9.14 9.47 -4.62
N LEU A 55 9.83 8.60 -5.37
CA LEU A 55 9.64 7.15 -5.26
C LEU A 55 10.23 6.59 -3.95
N LEU A 56 11.41 7.08 -3.54
CA LEU A 56 12.02 6.70 -2.26
C LEU A 56 11.14 7.13 -1.07
N ASP A 57 10.62 8.37 -1.09
CA ASP A 57 9.72 8.87 -0.05
C ASP A 57 8.44 8.02 0.04
N ILE A 58 7.92 7.50 -1.09
CA ILE A 58 6.77 6.59 -1.10
C ILE A 58 7.12 5.24 -0.48
N ASP A 59 8.29 4.68 -0.81
CA ASP A 59 8.76 3.41 -0.25
C ASP A 59 8.95 3.53 1.28
N ASP A 60 9.53 4.64 1.75
CA ASP A 60 9.67 4.93 3.19
C ASP A 60 8.31 5.04 3.90
N ILE A 61 7.31 5.67 3.27
CA ILE A 61 5.95 5.74 3.81
C ILE A 61 5.33 4.34 3.91
N ILE A 62 5.53 3.50 2.89
CA ILE A 62 5.05 2.11 2.89
C ILE A 62 5.72 1.32 4.02
N GLU A 63 7.05 1.39 4.16
CA GLU A 63 7.79 0.71 5.22
C GLU A 63 7.34 1.16 6.61
N MET A 64 7.17 2.47 6.82
CA MET A 64 6.66 3.00 8.08
C MET A 64 5.24 2.50 8.37
N GLN A 65 4.37 2.40 7.36
CA GLN A 65 3.03 1.83 7.52
C GLN A 65 3.08 0.33 7.86
N VAL A 66 4.00 -0.43 7.25
CA VAL A 66 4.20 -1.86 7.54
C VAL A 66 4.56 -2.07 9.00
N LEU A 67 5.60 -1.37 9.48
CA LEU A 67 6.08 -1.48 10.86
C LEU A 67 4.99 -1.10 11.86
N ASN A 68 4.40 0.09 11.71
CA ASN A 68 3.35 0.58 12.62
C ASN A 68 2.12 -0.35 12.66
N THR A 69 1.76 -0.96 11.53
CA THR A 69 0.62 -1.89 11.49
C THR A 69 0.96 -3.21 12.18
N CYS A 70 2.16 -3.74 11.96
CA CYS A 70 2.60 -4.97 12.62
C CYS A 70 2.72 -4.79 14.14
N ASP A 71 3.27 -3.66 14.59
CA ASP A 71 3.32 -3.30 16.02
C ASP A 71 1.91 -3.22 16.63
N GLY A 72 0.96 -2.62 15.90
CA GLY A 72 -0.45 -2.57 16.32
C GLY A 72 -1.11 -3.94 16.43
N ILE A 73 -0.78 -4.86 15.51
CA ILE A 73 -1.26 -6.26 15.54
C ILE A 73 -0.63 -7.03 16.71
N GLU A 74 0.67 -6.86 16.96
CA GLU A 74 1.32 -7.46 18.12
C GLU A 74 0.67 -6.99 19.42
N GLU A 75 0.44 -5.69 19.56
CA GLU A 75 -0.18 -5.11 20.75
C GLU A 75 -1.63 -5.58 20.95
N LEU A 76 -2.38 -5.81 19.86
CA LEU A 76 -3.69 -6.44 19.91
C LEU A 76 -3.61 -7.85 20.49
N PHE A 77 -2.62 -8.66 20.07
CA PHE A 77 -2.47 -10.03 20.54
C PHE A 77 -1.85 -10.20 21.93
N LYS A 78 -1.40 -9.10 22.55
CA LYS A 78 -1.13 -9.09 23.99
C LYS A 78 -2.43 -9.06 24.82
N LYS A 79 -3.53 -8.60 24.24
CA LYS A 79 -4.85 -8.45 24.89
C LYS A 79 -5.85 -9.51 24.47
N GLU A 80 -5.71 -10.03 23.25
CA GLU A 80 -6.61 -11.01 22.64
C GLU A 80 -5.86 -12.25 22.17
N PRO A 81 -6.47 -13.45 22.13
CA PRO A 81 -5.81 -14.63 21.59
C PRO A 81 -5.48 -14.44 20.10
N LYS A 82 -4.31 -14.95 19.69
CA LYS A 82 -3.90 -15.01 18.29
C LYS A 82 -4.99 -15.68 17.44
N ARG A 83 -5.31 -15.08 16.30
CA ARG A 83 -6.27 -15.58 15.33
C ARG A 83 -5.88 -15.17 13.92
N HIS A 84 -6.48 -15.83 12.93
CA HIS A 84 -6.40 -15.41 11.55
C HIS A 84 -7.05 -14.03 11.37
N LEU A 85 -6.33 -13.08 10.77
CA LEU A 85 -6.79 -11.70 10.59
C LEU A 85 -7.18 -11.41 9.15
N ALA A 86 -8.19 -10.56 8.98
CA ALA A 86 -8.52 -9.95 7.69
C ALA A 86 -7.92 -8.54 7.63
N PHE A 87 -7.32 -8.19 6.48
CA PHE A 87 -6.85 -6.84 6.17
C PHE A 87 -7.54 -6.37 4.89
N VAL A 88 -8.29 -5.28 4.97
CA VAL A 88 -9.07 -4.78 3.82
C VAL A 88 -8.15 -4.15 2.80
N VAL A 89 -8.30 -4.55 1.54
CA VAL A 89 -7.65 -3.93 0.38
C VAL A 89 -8.69 -3.40 -0.60
N TYR A 90 -8.28 -2.50 -1.49
CA TYR A 90 -9.19 -1.81 -2.39
C TYR A 90 -8.89 -2.26 -3.83
N PRO A 91 -9.86 -2.89 -4.52
CA PRO A 91 -9.58 -3.54 -5.80
C PRO A 91 -9.49 -2.55 -6.98
N THR A 92 -10.01 -1.33 -6.82
CA THR A 92 -9.98 -0.30 -7.86
C THR A 92 -9.62 1.06 -7.29
N GLN A 93 -9.04 1.92 -8.12
CA GLN A 93 -8.71 3.29 -7.76
C GLN A 93 -9.94 4.08 -7.30
N ALA A 94 -11.11 3.87 -7.91
CA ALA A 94 -12.35 4.55 -7.54
C ALA A 94 -12.85 4.19 -6.14
N ILE A 95 -12.76 2.91 -5.76
CA ILE A 95 -13.12 2.47 -4.41
C ILE A 95 -12.07 2.98 -3.41
N TYR A 96 -10.78 2.90 -3.77
CA TYR A 96 -9.71 3.39 -2.92
C TYR A 96 -9.89 4.87 -2.55
N THR A 97 -10.11 5.74 -3.53
CA THR A 97 -10.29 7.18 -3.29
C THR A 97 -11.55 7.50 -2.49
N GLN A 98 -12.63 6.74 -2.68
CA GLN A 98 -13.87 6.92 -1.93
C GLN A 98 -13.70 6.61 -0.43
N TYR A 99 -12.93 5.58 -0.08
CA TYR A 99 -12.87 5.04 1.29
C TYR A 99 -11.60 5.42 2.06
N ASN A 100 -10.63 6.07 1.42
CA ASN A 100 -9.32 6.38 2.02
C ASN A 100 -8.85 7.82 1.73
N PRO A 101 -9.68 8.86 1.89
CA PRO A 101 -9.29 10.24 1.58
C PRO A 101 -8.01 10.71 2.30
N GLU A 102 -7.78 10.18 3.51
CA GLU A 102 -6.63 10.50 4.35
C GLU A 102 -5.29 9.93 3.85
N PHE A 103 -5.32 8.89 3.01
CA PHE A 103 -4.10 8.29 2.44
C PHE A 103 -3.74 8.85 1.07
N LEU A 104 -4.63 9.61 0.41
CA LEU A 104 -4.43 10.05 -0.97
C LEU A 104 -3.27 11.03 -1.15
N SER A 105 -2.91 11.78 -0.12
CA SER A 105 -1.77 12.71 -0.17
C SER A 105 -0.41 11.99 -0.17
N SER A 106 -0.33 10.82 0.46
CA SER A 106 0.90 10.04 0.63
C SER A 106 0.98 8.86 -0.35
N LEU A 107 -0.10 8.09 -0.46
CA LEU A 107 -0.23 6.90 -1.30
C LEU A 107 -1.39 7.12 -2.28
N PRO A 108 -1.19 7.86 -3.38
CA PRO A 108 -2.29 8.28 -4.25
C PRO A 108 -2.90 7.14 -5.08
N PHE A 109 -2.17 6.03 -5.29
CA PHE A 109 -2.63 4.88 -6.07
C PHE A 109 -2.95 3.69 -5.17
N THR A 110 -4.02 2.95 -5.50
CA THR A 110 -4.43 1.77 -4.74
C THR A 110 -3.37 0.67 -4.75
N GLU A 111 -2.55 0.60 -5.80
CA GLU A 111 -1.42 -0.32 -5.94
C GLU A 111 -0.37 -0.11 -4.83
N LEU A 112 -0.15 1.14 -4.40
CA LEU A 112 0.75 1.45 -3.29
C LEU A 112 0.21 0.93 -1.95
N TYR A 113 -1.09 1.12 -1.71
CA TYR A 113 -1.74 0.58 -0.52
C TYR A 113 -1.74 -0.95 -0.52
N ASN A 114 -2.00 -1.57 -1.67
CA ASN A 114 -1.98 -3.02 -1.84
C ASN A 114 -0.55 -3.59 -1.66
N THR A 115 0.47 -2.85 -2.11
CA THR A 115 1.88 -3.16 -1.85
C THR A 115 2.16 -3.17 -0.34
N ALA A 116 1.73 -2.13 0.39
CA ALA A 116 1.85 -2.09 1.85
C ALA A 116 1.12 -3.27 2.51
N ALA A 117 -0.11 -3.57 2.08
CA ALA A 117 -0.90 -4.68 2.61
C ALA A 117 -0.22 -6.04 2.42
N TRP A 118 0.42 -6.27 1.26
CA TRP A 118 1.20 -7.49 1.02
C TRP A 118 2.44 -7.56 1.90
N ARG A 119 3.17 -6.45 2.05
CA ARG A 119 4.34 -6.38 2.94
C ARG A 119 3.93 -6.63 4.40
N ILE A 120 2.82 -6.06 4.88
CA ILE A 120 2.22 -6.33 6.20
C ILE A 120 1.92 -7.83 6.37
N LYS A 121 1.24 -8.45 5.40
CA LYS A 121 0.92 -9.88 5.44
C LYS A 121 2.20 -10.73 5.60
N LYS A 122 3.23 -10.42 4.81
CA LYS A 122 4.52 -11.12 4.87
C LYS A 122 5.20 -10.92 6.22
N GLU A 123 5.25 -9.70 6.71
CA GLU A 123 5.92 -9.35 7.97
C GLU A 123 5.21 -9.98 9.18
N CYS A 124 3.88 -9.91 9.24
CA CYS A 124 3.07 -10.58 10.27
C CYS A 124 3.32 -12.10 10.29
N LYS A 125 3.48 -12.72 9.11
CA LYS A 125 3.76 -14.15 9.03
C LYS A 125 5.16 -14.49 9.56
N LEU A 126 6.16 -13.69 9.19
CA LEU A 126 7.57 -13.93 9.54
C LEU A 126 7.89 -13.64 11.00
N VAL A 127 7.38 -12.53 11.55
CA VAL A 127 7.76 -12.03 12.87
C VAL A 127 6.80 -12.48 13.96
N LEU A 128 5.49 -12.48 13.66
CA LEU A 128 4.45 -12.74 14.66
C LEU A 128 3.84 -14.14 14.55
N GLU A 129 4.19 -14.90 13.51
CA GLU A 129 3.51 -16.16 13.12
C GLU A 129 1.99 -15.99 12.96
N VAL A 130 1.55 -14.80 12.51
CA VAL A 130 0.14 -14.46 12.31
C VAL A 130 -0.20 -14.57 10.83
N ASP A 131 -1.27 -15.31 10.54
CA ASP A 131 -1.83 -15.35 9.19
C ASP A 131 -2.78 -14.15 8.96
N VAL A 132 -2.52 -13.42 7.88
CA VAL A 132 -3.32 -12.27 7.43
C VAL A 132 -3.85 -12.56 6.03
N SER A 133 -5.17 -12.52 5.84
CA SER A 133 -5.81 -12.54 4.52
C SER A 133 -6.09 -11.14 4.03
N LEU A 134 -5.73 -10.84 2.78
CA LEU A 134 -6.06 -9.58 2.12
C LEU A 134 -7.44 -9.71 1.49
N ILE A 135 -8.42 -8.95 1.98
CA ILE A 135 -9.82 -9.03 1.58
C ILE A 135 -10.19 -7.80 0.75
N ALA A 136 -10.46 -7.99 -0.53
CA ALA A 136 -10.89 -6.91 -1.41
C ALA A 136 -12.28 -6.40 -1.01
N LEU A 137 -12.42 -5.09 -0.79
CA LEU A 137 -13.70 -4.49 -0.41
C LEU A 137 -14.75 -4.66 -1.52
N ASP A 138 -15.76 -5.48 -1.25
CA ASP A 138 -17.00 -5.54 -2.02
C ASP A 138 -17.98 -4.52 -1.42
N VAL A 139 -18.23 -3.44 -2.15
CA VAL A 139 -19.02 -2.31 -1.68
C VAL A 139 -20.48 -2.71 -1.41
N GLU A 140 -21.05 -3.59 -2.22
CA GLU A 140 -22.45 -3.99 -2.08
C GLU A 140 -22.61 -4.98 -0.93
N ALA A 141 -21.73 -5.97 -0.83
CA ALA A 141 -21.70 -6.90 0.31
C ALA A 141 -21.43 -6.16 1.63
N TYR A 142 -20.54 -5.17 1.63
CA TYR A 142 -20.24 -4.35 2.81
C TYR A 142 -21.44 -3.50 3.25
N LYS A 143 -22.16 -2.88 2.30
CA LYS A 143 -23.40 -2.14 2.62
C LYS A 143 -24.47 -3.07 3.20
N ALA A 144 -24.69 -4.24 2.57
CA ALA A 144 -25.64 -5.23 3.05
C ALA A 144 -25.30 -5.76 4.45
N PHE A 145 -24.01 -5.87 4.78
CA PHE A 145 -23.56 -6.21 6.14
C PHE A 145 -23.85 -5.10 7.16
N ARG A 146 -23.68 -3.83 6.77
CA ARG A 146 -23.85 -2.68 7.67
C ARG A 146 -25.30 -2.35 8.00
N GLU A 147 -26.22 -2.54 7.06
CA GLU A 147 -27.62 -2.16 7.21
C GLU A 147 -28.31 -2.82 8.42
N PRO A 148 -28.29 -4.16 8.61
CA PRO A 148 -28.94 -4.79 9.76
C PRO A 148 -28.21 -4.50 11.08
N THR A 149 -26.91 -4.26 11.03
CA THR A 149 -26.07 -3.98 12.20
C THR A 149 -26.09 -2.50 12.61
N LYS A 150 -26.73 -1.63 11.81
CA LYS A 150 -26.77 -0.17 11.98
C LYS A 150 -25.39 0.47 12.14
N MET A 151 -24.36 -0.14 11.57
CA MET A 151 -23.00 0.35 11.67
C MET A 151 -22.76 1.53 10.70
N SER A 152 -22.12 2.58 11.20
CA SER A 152 -21.65 3.69 10.37
C SER A 152 -20.47 3.29 9.48
N GLU A 153 -20.18 4.08 8.45
CA GLU A 153 -18.94 3.90 7.68
C GLU A 153 -17.75 4.23 8.58
N SER A 154 -16.83 3.28 8.72
CA SER A 154 -15.53 3.49 9.36
C SER A 154 -14.58 2.36 8.95
N ARG A 155 -13.27 2.55 9.19
CA ARG A 155 -12.27 1.49 9.03
C ARG A 155 -12.56 0.28 9.91
N GLU A 156 -13.06 0.51 11.12
CA GLU A 156 -13.44 -0.58 12.05
C GLU A 156 -14.62 -1.40 11.50
N SER A 157 -15.63 -0.73 10.93
CA SER A 157 -16.77 -1.39 10.29
C SER A 157 -16.33 -2.23 9.09
N ARG A 158 -15.38 -1.73 8.28
CA ARG A 158 -14.77 -2.46 7.17
C ARG A 158 -14.02 -3.71 7.66
N ALA A 159 -13.23 -3.59 8.73
CA ALA A 159 -12.50 -4.71 9.32
C ALA A 159 -13.45 -5.80 9.87
N LYS A 160 -14.54 -5.39 10.53
CA LYS A 160 -15.58 -6.31 11.01
C LYS A 160 -16.26 -7.06 9.87
N TRP A 161 -16.57 -6.38 8.77
CA TRP A 161 -17.08 -7.03 7.56
C TRP A 161 -16.06 -8.00 6.96
N ALA A 162 -14.80 -7.59 6.83
CA ALA A 162 -13.76 -8.42 6.23
C ALA A 162 -13.48 -9.70 7.03
N ALA A 163 -13.63 -9.64 8.36
CA ALA A 163 -13.51 -10.81 9.22
C ALA A 163 -14.59 -11.88 8.93
N THR A 164 -15.74 -11.52 8.33
CA THR A 164 -16.76 -12.51 7.91
C THR A 164 -16.43 -13.19 6.59
N GLN A 165 -15.36 -12.77 5.91
CA GLN A 165 -14.89 -13.33 4.64
C GLN A 165 -13.74 -14.34 4.83
N LEU A 166 -13.38 -14.64 6.07
CA LEU A 166 -12.33 -15.59 6.44
C LEU A 166 -12.81 -17.03 6.45
#